data_AF-K6URN8-F1
#
_entry.id   AF-K6URN8-F1
#
_cell.length_a   1.000
_cell.length_b   1.000
_cell.length_c   1.000
_cell.angle_alpha   90.00
_cell.angle_beta   90.00
_cell.angle_gamma   90.00
#
_symmetry.space_group_name_H-M   'P 1'
#
loop_
_entity.id
_entity.type
_entity.pdbx_description
1 polymer ?
#
loop_
_entity_poly.entity_id
_entity_poly.type
_entity_poly.pdbx_seq_one_letter_code
_entity_poly.pdbx_strand_id
1 'polypeptide(L)'
;MDENLNLEFLRSSSENYTYKITSRGPVCYSALYRDDKYVYRHIILSDNVRQYAESKVRKTNAFLTEHCIVNELQIDIGKGWKHFMIYDGKIRELILRKVLTAEDKLRMAVQAQKYN
;
A
#
# COMPACT_ATOMS: atom_id res chain seq x y z
N MET A 1 -0.41 -22.72 4.36
CA MET A 1 -0.22 -21.26 4.43
C MET A 1 0.89 -20.95 3.44
N ASP A 2 0.62 -20.17 2.40
CA ASP A 2 1.56 -20.00 1.28
C ASP A 2 2.72 -19.07 1.71
N GLU A 3 3.79 -19.68 2.24
CA GLU A 3 4.96 -18.97 2.78
C GLU A 3 5.67 -18.11 1.72
N ASN A 4 5.53 -18.45 0.43
CA ASN A 4 6.31 -17.85 -0.65
C ASN A 4 5.89 -16.44 -1.08
N LEU A 5 4.69 -15.98 -0.74
CA LEU A 5 4.26 -14.69 -1.27
C LEU A 5 4.56 -13.50 -0.35
N ASN A 6 4.61 -13.74 0.95
CA ASN A 6 5.22 -12.76 1.86
C ASN A 6 6.74 -12.76 1.71
N LEU A 7 7.35 -13.82 1.16
CA LEU A 7 8.79 -13.85 0.88
C LEU A 7 9.20 -12.79 -0.16
N GLU A 8 8.38 -12.45 -1.14
CA GLU A 8 8.75 -11.38 -2.09
C GLU A 8 8.84 -10.02 -1.39
N PHE A 9 7.89 -9.70 -0.51
CA PHE A 9 7.99 -8.54 0.37
C PHE A 9 9.20 -8.61 1.32
N LEU A 10 9.41 -9.75 1.99
CA LEU A 10 10.52 -9.94 2.93
C LEU A 10 11.90 -9.93 2.25
N ARG A 11 11.98 -10.29 0.96
CA ARG A 11 13.21 -10.33 0.16
C ARG A 11 13.46 -9.03 -0.62
N SER A 12 12.45 -8.17 -0.76
CA SER A 12 12.58 -6.91 -1.48
C SER A 12 13.22 -5.85 -0.58
N SER A 13 14.49 -5.54 -0.82
CA SER A 13 15.11 -4.35 -0.23
C SER A 13 14.38 -3.09 -0.73
N SER A 14 14.34 -2.05 0.11
CA SER A 14 13.74 -0.75 -0.24
C SER A 14 14.41 -0.09 -1.45
N GLU A 15 15.62 -0.51 -1.81
CA GLU A 15 16.37 -0.04 -2.98
C GLU A 15 15.70 -0.42 -4.30
N ASN A 16 14.91 -1.50 -4.31
CA ASN A 16 14.18 -1.97 -5.50
C ASN A 16 12.78 -1.38 -5.61
N TYR A 17 12.37 -0.53 -4.66
CA TYR A 17 11.02 0.04 -4.66
C TYR A 17 10.89 1.05 -5.79
N THR A 18 9.75 0.98 -6.48
CA THR A 18 9.42 1.99 -7.48
C THR A 18 9.33 3.34 -6.79
N TYR A 19 9.93 4.36 -7.40
CA TYR A 19 9.99 5.70 -6.86
C TYR A 19 9.23 6.67 -7.75
N LYS A 20 8.55 7.65 -7.14
CA LYS A 20 7.89 8.76 -7.83
C LYS A 20 8.14 10.08 -7.10
N ILE A 21 8.36 11.15 -7.86
CA ILE A 21 8.38 12.52 -7.34
C ILE A 21 6.98 13.11 -7.48
N THR A 22 6.39 13.53 -6.36
CA THR A 22 5.15 14.31 -6.33
C THR A 22 5.48 15.80 -6.20
N SER A 23 4.50 16.67 -6.39
CA SER A 23 4.62 18.12 -6.10
C SER A 23 5.03 18.44 -4.66
N ARG A 24 4.84 17.51 -3.72
CA ARG A 24 5.21 17.67 -2.31
C ARG A 24 6.51 16.97 -1.95
N GLY A 25 7.08 16.18 -2.85
CA GLY A 25 8.30 15.41 -2.62
C GLY A 25 8.15 13.93 -2.96
N PRO A 26 9.20 13.14 -2.70
CA PRO A 26 9.25 11.76 -3.12
C PRO A 26 8.34 10.80 -2.34
N VAL A 27 7.96 9.72 -3.02
CA VAL A 27 7.30 8.54 -2.47
C VAL A 27 7.88 7.26 -3.06
N CYS A 28 7.92 6.18 -2.27
CA CYS A 28 8.37 4.86 -2.72
C CYS A 28 7.27 3.81 -2.51
N TYR A 29 7.04 2.97 -3.52
CA TYR A 29 6.02 1.93 -3.51
C TYR A 29 6.64 0.58 -3.17
N SER A 30 6.15 -0.06 -2.10
CA SER A 30 6.59 -1.39 -1.74
C SER A 30 6.14 -2.45 -2.76
N ALA A 31 6.78 -3.62 -2.68
CA ALA A 31 6.21 -4.85 -3.23
C ALA A 31 4.80 -5.10 -2.67
N LEU A 32 4.00 -5.86 -3.42
CA LEU A 32 2.69 -6.29 -2.95
C LEU A 32 2.84 -7.48 -2.00
N TYR A 33 2.01 -7.53 -0.97
CA TYR A 33 1.89 -8.68 -0.08
C TYR A 33 0.40 -8.97 0.16
N ARG A 34 0.03 -10.17 0.57
CA ARG A 34 -1.39 -10.54 0.71
C ARG A 34 -1.62 -11.55 1.82
N ASP A 35 -2.83 -11.53 2.36
CA ASP A 35 -3.39 -12.60 3.18
C ASP A 35 -4.46 -13.36 2.37
N ASP A 36 -5.35 -14.08 3.04
CA ASP A 36 -6.47 -14.82 2.45
C ASP A 36 -7.61 -13.92 1.93
N LYS A 37 -7.62 -12.64 2.30
CA LYS A 37 -8.73 -11.70 2.07
C LYS A 37 -8.33 -10.44 1.29
N TYR A 38 -7.12 -9.95 1.47
CA TYR A 38 -6.66 -8.65 0.99
C TYR A 38 -5.27 -8.72 0.37
N VAL A 39 -5.05 -7.83 -0.60
CA VAL A 39 -3.71 -7.42 -1.05
C VAL A 39 -3.38 -6.10 -0.38
N TYR A 40 -2.14 -5.97 0.07
CA TYR A 40 -1.58 -4.82 0.75
C TYR A 40 -0.38 -4.27 -0.01
N ARG A 41 -0.11 -2.99 0.23
CA ARG A 41 1.11 -2.26 -0.15
C ARG A 41 1.30 -1.15 0.87
N HIS A 42 2.54 -0.91 1.28
CA HIS A 42 2.84 0.32 2.01
C HIS A 42 3.57 1.30 1.07
N ILE A 43 3.36 2.59 1.31
CA ILE A 43 4.00 3.67 0.55
C ILE A 43 4.78 4.52 1.54
N ILE A 44 6.09 4.58 1.30
CA ILE A 44 7.01 5.37 2.10
C ILE A 44 6.90 6.81 1.62
N LEU A 45 6.61 7.72 2.55
CA LEU A 45 6.38 9.13 2.27
C LEU A 45 7.59 9.94 2.73
N SER A 46 8.07 10.84 1.89
CA SER A 46 8.97 11.91 2.35
C SER A 46 8.29 12.84 3.35
N ASP A 47 9.06 13.58 4.13
CA ASP A 47 8.53 14.34 5.27
C ASP A 47 7.41 15.31 4.89
N ASN A 48 7.57 16.06 3.80
CA ASN A 48 6.55 17.00 3.33
C ASN A 48 5.24 16.29 2.91
N VAL A 49 5.36 15.14 2.24
CA VAL A 49 4.21 14.33 1.83
C VAL A 49 3.50 13.75 3.06
N ARG A 50 4.29 13.23 4.03
CA ARG A 50 3.80 12.67 5.29
C ARG A 50 3.08 13.72 6.13
N GLN A 51 3.67 14.89 6.33
CA GLN A 51 3.07 15.98 7.09
C GLN A 51 1.72 16.42 6.49
N TYR A 52 1.64 16.50 5.16
CA TYR A 52 0.37 16.80 4.48
C TYR A 52 -0.66 15.70 4.72
N ALA A 53 -0.30 14.44 4.53
CA ALA A 53 -1.18 13.30 4.76
C ALA A 53 -1.71 13.27 6.21
N GLU A 54 -0.82 13.44 7.19
CA GLU A 54 -1.20 13.49 8.60
C GLU A 54 -2.08 14.70 8.94
N SER A 55 -1.89 15.85 8.30
CA SER A 55 -2.75 17.02 8.49
C SER A 55 -4.21 16.74 8.10
N LYS A 56 -4.41 15.93 7.04
CA LYS A 56 -5.74 15.50 6.59
C LYS A 56 -6.37 14.52 7.57
N VAL A 57 -5.60 13.56 8.04
CA VAL A 57 -6.06 12.56 9.02
C VAL A 57 -6.40 13.22 10.35
N ARG A 58 -5.51 14.07 10.90
CA ARG A 58 -5.75 14.77 12.18
C ARG A 58 -6.98 15.66 12.14
N LYS A 59 -7.26 16.31 11.00
CA LYS A 59 -8.41 17.20 10.85
C LYS A 59 -9.75 16.45 10.87
N THR A 60 -9.79 15.21 10.39
CA THR A 60 -11.03 14.44 10.21
C THR A 60 -11.16 13.26 11.15
N ASN A 61 -10.07 12.88 11.83
CA ASN A 61 -9.90 11.61 12.54
C ASN A 61 -10.30 10.39 11.69
N ALA A 62 -10.08 10.46 10.37
CA ALA A 62 -10.55 9.47 9.41
C ALA A 62 -9.44 9.06 8.42
N PHE A 63 -9.64 7.88 7.82
CA PHE A 63 -8.79 7.41 6.73
C PHE A 63 -8.83 8.36 5.53
N LEU A 64 -7.66 8.53 4.92
CA LEU A 64 -7.52 9.20 3.62
C LEU A 64 -8.41 8.52 2.57
N THR A 65 -9.13 9.35 1.81
CA THR A 65 -9.96 8.89 0.70
C THR A 65 -9.09 8.58 -0.52
N GLU A 66 -9.62 7.78 -1.46
CA GLU A 66 -8.96 7.53 -2.75
C GLU A 66 -8.68 8.85 -3.48
N HIS A 67 -9.61 9.80 -3.45
CA HIS A 67 -9.42 11.14 -4.00
C HIS A 67 -8.22 11.86 -3.39
N CYS A 68 -8.07 11.83 -2.07
CA CYS A 68 -6.95 12.47 -1.38
C CYS A 68 -5.61 11.82 -1.76
N ILE A 69 -5.58 10.49 -1.83
CA ILE A 69 -4.37 9.72 -2.19
C ILE A 69 -3.95 10.01 -3.63
N VAL A 70 -4.89 9.93 -4.59
CA VAL A 70 -4.58 10.06 -6.02
C VAL A 70 -4.36 11.51 -6.43
N ASN A 71 -5.23 12.43 -6.01
CA ASN A 71 -5.20 13.80 -6.54
C ASN A 71 -4.37 14.75 -5.68
N GLU A 72 -4.49 14.66 -4.36
CA GLU A 72 -3.81 15.60 -3.47
C GLU A 72 -2.38 15.16 -3.15
N LEU A 73 -2.19 13.87 -2.83
CA LEU A 73 -0.85 13.29 -2.59
C LEU A 73 -0.16 12.86 -3.90
N GLN A 74 -0.88 12.79 -5.03
CA GLN A 74 -0.34 12.38 -6.33
C GLN A 74 0.30 10.99 -6.30
N ILE A 75 -0.27 10.10 -5.50
CA ILE A 75 0.16 8.72 -5.37
C ILE A 75 -0.65 7.86 -6.34
N ASP A 76 0.04 7.21 -7.27
CA ASP A 76 -0.61 6.42 -8.31
C ASP A 76 -1.02 5.06 -7.76
N ILE A 77 -2.32 4.85 -7.68
CA ILE A 77 -2.92 3.59 -7.28
C ILE A 77 -4.05 3.23 -8.24
N GLY A 78 -4.23 1.94 -8.47
CA GLY A 78 -5.41 1.44 -9.18
C GLY A 78 -6.70 1.68 -8.39
N LYS A 79 -7.85 1.39 -9.00
CA LYS A 79 -9.15 1.48 -8.31
C LYS A 79 -9.25 0.49 -7.15
N GLY A 80 -9.93 0.89 -6.08
CA GLY A 80 -10.34 0.00 -4.99
C GLY A 80 -9.31 -0.18 -3.86
N TRP A 81 -8.16 0.50 -3.94
CA TRP A 81 -7.22 0.61 -2.84
C TRP A 81 -7.75 1.58 -1.78
N LYS A 82 -7.69 1.18 -0.51
CA LYS A 82 -8.16 1.97 0.64
C LYS A 82 -7.07 2.08 1.68
N HIS A 83 -6.95 3.25 2.30
CA HIS A 83 -6.10 3.44 3.47
C HIS A 83 -6.57 2.55 4.62
N PHE A 84 -5.65 1.81 5.22
CA PHE A 84 -5.96 0.75 6.16
C PHE A 84 -5.67 1.10 7.63
N MET A 85 -4.58 1.82 7.92
CA MET A 85 -4.09 1.93 9.29
C MET A 85 -3.58 3.35 9.60
N ILE A 86 -4.07 3.90 10.71
CA ILE A 86 -3.61 5.15 11.31
C ILE A 86 -3.25 4.82 12.76
N TYR A 87 -2.12 5.36 13.25
CA TYR A 87 -1.76 5.24 14.65
C TYR A 87 -1.65 6.63 15.27
N ASP A 88 -2.60 6.99 16.14
CA ASP A 88 -2.62 8.27 16.86
C ASP A 88 -2.44 9.50 15.93
N GLY A 89 -3.16 9.50 14.80
CA GLY A 89 -3.08 10.56 13.78
C GLY A 89 -1.72 10.66 13.06
N LYS A 90 -0.78 9.74 13.32
CA LYS A 90 0.52 9.65 12.65
C LYS A 90 0.46 8.61 11.54
N ILE A 91 1.19 8.89 10.47
CA ILE A 91 1.35 8.01 9.32
C ILE A 91 2.84 7.75 9.18
N ARG A 92 3.35 6.67 9.78
CA ARG A 92 4.75 6.26 9.56
C ARG A 92 4.94 5.85 8.11
N GLU A 93 4.00 5.07 7.60
CA GLU A 93 3.88 4.65 6.21
C GLU A 93 2.40 4.66 5.82
N LEU A 94 2.10 5.01 4.57
CA LEU A 94 0.74 4.92 4.07
C LEU A 94 0.44 3.47 3.68
N ILE A 95 -0.25 2.75 4.54
CA ILE A 95 -0.64 1.36 4.28
C ILE A 95 -1.97 1.33 3.54
N LEU A 96 -1.97 0.75 2.34
CA LEU A 96 -3.13 0.58 1.51
C LEU A 96 -3.50 -0.91 1.42
N ARG A 97 -4.80 -1.18 1.32
CA ARG A 97 -5.32 -2.54 1.04
C ARG A 97 -6.44 -2.52 0.01
N LYS A 98 -6.58 -3.62 -0.74
CA LYS A 98 -7.75 -3.91 -1.58
C LYS A 98 -8.21 -5.35 -1.37
N VAL A 99 -9.51 -5.62 -1.53
CA VAL A 99 -10.06 -6.98 -1.44
C VAL A 99 -9.52 -7.83 -2.58
N LEU A 100 -9.16 -9.08 -2.30
CA LEU A 100 -8.79 -10.04 -3.34
C LEU A 100 -9.98 -10.32 -4.27
N THR A 101 -9.75 -10.17 -5.57
CA THR A 101 -10.72 -10.57 -6.58
C THR A 101 -10.79 -12.09 -6.71
N ALA A 102 -11.83 -12.61 -7.37
CA ALA A 102 -11.91 -14.03 -7.71
C ALA A 102 -10.72 -14.48 -8.57
N GLU A 103 -10.23 -13.61 -9.46
CA GLU A 103 -9.05 -13.86 -10.27
C GLU A 103 -7.78 -13.94 -9.41
N ASP A 104 -7.60 -13.02 -8.46
CA ASP A 104 -6.45 -13.07 -7.54
C ASP A 104 -6.42 -14.40 -6.77
N LYS A 105 -7.59 -14.83 -6.27
CA LYS A 105 -7.75 -16.11 -5.56
C LYS A 105 -7.48 -17.31 -6.47
N LEU A 106 -7.90 -17.26 -7.74
CA LEU A 106 -7.62 -18.32 -8.70
C LEU A 106 -6.11 -18.42 -8.99
N ARG A 107 -5.44 -17.29 -9.23
CA ARG A 107 -3.99 -17.24 -9.43
C ARG A 107 -3.22 -17.80 -8.22
N MET A 108 -3.68 -17.48 -7.01
CA MET A 108 -3.16 -18.06 -5.76
C MET A 108 -3.29 -19.58 -5.74
N ALA A 109 -4.47 -20.11 -6.05
CA ALA A 109 -4.71 -21.55 -6.06
C ALA A 109 -3.84 -22.28 -7.09
N VAL A 110 -3.68 -21.70 -8.28
CA VAL A 110 -2.82 -22.28 -9.34
C VAL A 110 -1.35 -22.28 -8.94
N GLN A 111 -0.85 -21.21 -8.30
CA GLN A 111 0.52 -21.19 -7.77
C GLN A 111 0.72 -22.26 -6.70
N ALA A 112 -0.22 -22.42 -5.76
CA ALA A 112 -0.12 -23.43 -4.71
C ALA A 112 -0.05 -24.87 -5.27
N GLN A 113 -0.67 -25.14 -6.42
CA GLN A 113 -0.60 -26.45 -7.09
C GLN A 113 0.75 -26.73 -7.77
N LYS A 114 1.54 -25.70 -8.13
CA LYS A 114 2.85 -25.88 -8.78
C LYS A 114 3.98 -26.27 -7.82
N TYR A 115 3.76 -26.09 -6.52
CA TYR A 115 4.76 -26.34 -5.48
C TYR A 115 4.35 -27.48 -4.52
N ASN A 116 3.27 -28.19 -4.84
CA ASN A 116 2.89 -29.48 -4.25
C ASN A 116 3.19 -30.60 -5.27
#